data_AF-Q56Z49-F1
#
_entry.id   AF-Q56Z49-F1
#
_cell.length_a   1.000
_cell.length_b   1.000
_cell.length_c   1.000
_cell.angle_alpha   90.00
_cell.angle_beta   90.00
_cell.angle_gamma   90.00
#
_symmetry.space_group_name_H-M   'P 1'
#
loop_
_entity.id
_entity.type
_entity.pdbx_description
1 polymer ?
#
loop_
_entity_poly.entity_id
_entity_poly.type
_entity_poly.pdbx_seq_one_letter_code
_entity_poly.pdbx_strand_id
1 'polypeptide(L)' 'SYIEPDFKWSNFNLEEQAKVIVAPRSNNEMDGAKLSKEFPEMLSIKDSLIKYVFEPNKRT' A
#
# COMPACT_ATOMS: atom_id res chain seq x y z
N SER A 1 -4.20 -15.27 -12.01
CA SER A 1 -3.53 -13.96 -11.80
C SER A 1 -3.99 -13.44 -10.44
N TYR A 2 -3.20 -12.65 -9.70
CA TYR A 2 -3.65 -12.02 -8.44
C TYR A 2 -4.20 -10.59 -8.66
N ILE A 3 -4.16 -10.10 -9.90
CA ILE A 3 -4.73 -8.82 -10.32
C ILE A 3 -6.03 -9.10 -11.07
N GLU A 4 -7.12 -8.45 -10.66
CA GLU A 4 -8.40 -8.43 -11.37
C GLU A 4 -8.40 -7.29 -12.41
N PRO A 5 -8.27 -7.58 -13.72
CA PRO A 5 -8.15 -6.54 -14.75
C PRO A 5 -9.41 -5.70 -14.91
N ASP A 6 -10.57 -6.24 -14.53
CA ASP A 6 -11.87 -5.57 -14.64
C ASP A 6 -12.22 -4.74 -13.39
N PHE A 7 -11.40 -4.79 -12.33
CA PHE A 7 -11.61 -3.98 -11.13
C PHE A 7 -11.39 -2.50 -11.46
N LYS A 8 -12.39 -1.67 -11.14
CA LYS A 8 -12.34 -0.22 -11.37
C LYS A 8 -12.49 0.54 -10.06
N TRP A 9 -11.70 1.58 -9.91
CA TRP A 9 -11.81 2.55 -8.84
C TRP A 9 -11.73 3.97 -9.41
N SER A 10 -12.27 4.93 -8.68
CA SER A 10 -12.18 6.36 -8.99
C SER A 10 -11.38 7.05 -7.91
N ASN A 11 -10.51 7.98 -8.31
CA ASN A 11 -9.77 8.81 -7.36
C ASN A 11 -10.58 10.06 -7.03
N PHE A 12 -10.43 10.55 -5.80
CA PHE A 12 -10.86 11.89 -5.43
C PHE A 12 -9.76 12.90 -5.74
N ASN A 13 -10.15 14.12 -6.11
CA ASN A 13 -9.27 15.27 -5.96
C ASN A 13 -9.22 15.73 -4.49
N LEU A 14 -8.30 16.64 -4.16
CA LEU A 14 -8.10 17.09 -2.78
C LEU A 14 -9.34 17.80 -2.20
N GLU A 15 -10.09 18.54 -3.01
CA GLU A 15 -11.30 19.24 -2.57
C GLU A 15 -12.42 18.27 -2.24
N GLU A 16 -12.58 17.23 -3.05
CA GLU A 16 -13.53 16.15 -2.80
C GLU A 16 -13.15 15.36 -1.54
N GLN A 17 -11.87 15.02 -1.39
CA GLN A 17 -11.36 14.33 -0.22
C GLN A 17 -11.62 15.14 1.07
N ALA A 18 -11.39 16.45 1.04
CA ALA A 18 -11.59 17.35 2.19
C ALA A 18 -13.04 17.41 2.68
N LYS A 19 -14.02 17.21 1.78
CA LYS A 19 -15.45 17.19 2.15
C LYS A 19 -15.88 15.90 2.85
N VAL A 20 -15.13 14.81 2.66
CA VAL A 20 -15.50 13.46 3.15
C VAL A 20 -14.74 13.09 4.43
N ILE A 21 -13.53 13.63 4.63
CA ILE A 21 -12.74 13.36 5.84
C ILE A 21 -13.14 14.29 6.99
N VAL A 22 -13.38 13.71 8.18
CA VAL A 22 -13.67 14.49 9.41
C VAL A 22 -12.45 15.30 9.86
N ALA A 23 -11.24 14.86 9.52
CA ALA A 23 -9.99 15.57 9.78
C ALA A 23 -8.93 15.20 8.73
N PRO A 24 -7.95 16.10 8.45
CA PRO A 24 -6.82 15.81 7.57
C PRO A 24 -6.04 14.55 7.99
N ARG A 25 -5.33 13.95 7.03
CA ARG A 25 -4.51 12.75 7.24
C ARG A 25 -3.04 13.06 6.97
N SER A 26 -2.15 12.45 7.76
CA SER A 26 -0.70 12.57 7.53
C SER A 26 -0.30 11.75 6.32
N ASN A 27 0.43 12.35 5.40
CA ASN A 27 1.09 11.68 4.29
C ASN A 27 2.59 11.92 4.46
N ASN A 28 3.34 10.87 4.76
CA ASN A 28 4.77 10.93 5.01
C ASN A 28 5.45 9.65 4.52
N GLU A 29 6.75 9.73 4.34
CA GLU A 29 7.64 8.60 4.15
C GLU A 29 8.55 8.52 5.39
N MET A 30 8.71 7.33 5.96
CA MET A 30 9.56 7.12 7.12
C MET A 30 10.86 6.44 6.69
N ASP A 31 11.99 6.93 7.23
CA ASP A 31 13.28 6.28 7.02
C ASP A 31 13.33 4.92 7.73
N GLY A 32 13.41 3.85 6.94
CA GLY A 32 13.51 2.48 7.41
C GLY A 32 14.92 1.99 7.71
N ALA A 33 15.97 2.80 7.49
CA ALA A 33 17.36 2.35 7.49
C ALA A 33 17.80 1.63 8.78
N LYS A 34 17.37 2.14 9.94
CA LYS A 34 17.65 1.49 11.23
C LYS A 34 17.05 0.08 11.27
N LEU A 35 15.80 -0.09 10.82
CA LEU A 35 15.11 -1.38 10.86
C LEU A 35 15.71 -2.34 9.83
N SER A 36 15.99 -1.89 8.60
CA SER A 36 16.66 -2.70 7.58
C SER A 36 18.03 -3.20 8.01
N LYS A 37 18.76 -2.43 8.83
CA LYS A 37 20.06 -2.82 9.35
C LYS A 37 19.95 -3.95 10.39
N GLU A 38 18.97 -3.86 11.28
CA GLU A 38 18.74 -4.88 12.31
C GLU A 38 18.05 -6.14 11.75
N PHE A 39 17.26 -5.98 10.68
CA PHE A 39 16.53 -7.04 9.99
C PHE A 39 16.83 -7.02 8.48
N PRO A 40 17.98 -7.56 8.03
CA PRO A 40 18.39 -7.53 6.63
C PRO A 40 17.44 -8.25 5.66
N GLU A 41 16.62 -9.16 6.18
CA GLU A 41 15.57 -9.87 5.43
C GLU A 41 14.29 -9.06 5.22
N MET A 42 14.20 -7.86 5.82
CA MET A 42 13.04 -6.99 5.69
C MET A 42 12.84 -6.59 4.23
N LEU A 43 11.66 -6.89 3.71
CA LEU A 43 11.29 -6.61 2.33
C LEU A 43 10.83 -5.17 2.17
N SER A 44 11.01 -4.63 0.96
CA SER A 44 10.34 -3.40 0.56
C SER A 44 8.82 -3.60 0.59
N ILE A 45 8.05 -2.52 0.74
CA ILE A 45 6.58 -2.61 0.83
C ILE A 45 5.96 -3.32 -0.38
N LYS A 46 6.50 -3.10 -1.59
CA LYS A 46 5.98 -3.73 -2.82
C LYS A 46 6.22 -5.24 -2.81
N ASP A 47 7.42 -5.67 -2.48
CA ASP A 47 7.78 -7.10 -2.45
C ASP A 47 7.04 -7.83 -1.33
N SER A 48 6.92 -7.19 -0.17
CA SER A 48 6.16 -7.70 0.97
C SER A 48 4.68 -7.89 0.62
N LEU A 49 4.06 -6.93 -0.06
CA LEU A 49 2.66 -7.04 -0.51
C LEU A 49 2.48 -8.17 -1.52
N ILE A 50 3.40 -8.34 -2.48
CA ILE A 50 3.34 -9.45 -3.44
C ILE A 50 3.41 -10.79 -2.71
N LYS A 51 4.47 -11.01 -1.93
CA LYS A 51 4.75 -12.28 -1.28
C LYS A 51 3.71 -12.69 -0.24
N TYR A 52 3.29 -11.76 0.61
CA TYR A 52 2.46 -12.08 1.77
C TYR A 52 0.98 -11.75 1.60
N VAL A 53 0.59 -10.95 0.59
CA VAL A 53 -0.82 -10.58 0.35
C VAL A 53 -1.31 -11.11 -0.99
N PHE A 54 -0.67 -10.73 -2.10
CA PHE A 54 -1.22 -11.02 -3.42
C PHE A 54 -1.02 -12.47 -3.88
N GLU A 55 0.17 -13.04 -3.68
CA GLU A 55 0.45 -14.43 -4.05
C GLU A 55 -0.43 -15.43 -3.29
N PRO A 56 -0.61 -15.35 -1.95
CA PRO A 56 -1.48 -16.26 -1.22
C PRO A 56 -2.96 -16.13 -1.61
N ASN A 57 -3.39 -14.95 -2.07
CA ASN A 57 -4.77 -14.68 -2.49
C ASN A 57 -5.00 -14.86 -4.00
N LYS A 58 -4.04 -15.46 -4.72
CA LYS A 58 -4.20 -15.74 -6.14
C LYS A 58 -5.35 -16.72 -6.35
N ARG A 59 -6.41 -16.25 -7.03
CA ARG A 59 -7.53 -17.12 -7.42
C ARG A 59 -7.06 -18.14 -8.47
N THR A 60 -7.49 -19.40 -8.29
CA THR A 60 -7.31 -20.52 -9.24
C THR A 60 -8.15 -20.33 -10.48
#